data_AF-A0A3A8R2U8-F1
#
_entry.id   AF-A0A3A8R2U8-F1
#
_cell.length_a   1.000
_cell.length_b   1.000
_cell.length_c   1.000
_cell.angle_alpha   90.00
_cell.angle_beta   90.00
_cell.angle_gamma   90.00
#
_symmetry.space_group_name_H-M   'P 1'
#
loop_
_entity.id
_entity.type
_entity.pdbx_description
1 polymer ?
#
loop_
_entity_poly.entity_id
_entity_poly.type
_entity_poly.pdbx_seq_one_letter_code
_entity_poly.pdbx_strand_id
1 'polypeptide(L)'
;MVVAAAPAPCPNPWFPMEEGLSLTYRAGRSSELVLATKDVAPAADGTVKATLAVSLKGRSGQTDLTCDSEGVRTGLGGLEGTLLSASGMDVQVVNAEGAAVPAPSVMVLGGTWKNSLSVKLQPPARKGGLRPIIATTFDKEATVVGEEEVTVAAGTFKALKIKNITTARASRPGSEGRSMESFMWFAPDVGIVKLTTDGETNLELLKVDRPNAKVKPAAIQGGAKKKAVKPTKS
;
A
#
# COMPACT_ATOMS: atom_id res chain seq x y z
N MET A 1 -0.92 -37.36 -1.29
CA MET A 1 -0.34 -36.11 -0.76
C MET A 1 -1.12 -34.95 -1.34
N VAL A 2 -1.86 -34.23 -0.51
CA VAL A 2 -2.56 -33.01 -0.91
C VAL A 2 -1.50 -31.92 -0.99
N VAL A 3 -1.29 -31.35 -2.16
CA VAL A 3 -0.48 -30.13 -2.31
C VAL A 3 -1.28 -29.03 -1.63
N ALA A 4 -0.78 -28.51 -0.50
CA ALA A 4 -1.37 -27.35 0.14
C ALA A 4 -1.34 -26.19 -0.88
N ALA A 5 -2.52 -25.62 -1.14
CA ALA A 5 -2.64 -24.43 -1.97
C ALA A 5 -1.74 -23.34 -1.38
N ALA A 6 -0.99 -22.65 -2.25
CA ALA A 6 -0.30 -21.44 -1.84
C ALA A 6 -1.34 -20.53 -1.16
N PRO A 7 -1.11 -20.07 0.08
CA PRO A 7 -2.03 -19.16 0.76
C PRO A 7 -2.31 -17.97 -0.14
N ALA A 8 -3.58 -17.56 -0.14
CA ALA A 8 -4.08 -16.57 -1.07
C ALA A 8 -3.27 -15.27 -0.98
N PRO A 9 -3.05 -14.56 -2.10
CA PRO A 9 -2.64 -13.15 -2.05
C PRO A 9 -3.55 -12.40 -1.07
N CYS A 10 -3.04 -11.33 -0.46
CA CYS A 10 -3.80 -10.49 0.47
C CYS A 10 -5.25 -10.32 -0.04
N PRO A 11 -6.27 -10.76 0.71
CA PRO A 11 -7.65 -10.82 0.21
C PRO A 11 -8.30 -9.43 0.09
N ASN A 12 -7.51 -8.36 0.16
CA ASN A 12 -7.98 -7.00 0.11
C ASN A 12 -7.85 -6.44 -1.32
N PRO A 13 -8.93 -6.33 -2.09
CA PRO A 13 -8.88 -5.82 -3.46
C PRO A 13 -8.52 -4.33 -3.51
N TRP A 14 -8.61 -3.62 -2.38
CA TRP A 14 -8.30 -2.20 -2.29
C TRP A 14 -6.83 -1.91 -1.96
N PHE A 15 -6.03 -2.96 -1.75
CA PHE A 15 -4.58 -2.87 -1.59
C PHE A 15 -3.93 -4.16 -2.08
N PRO A 16 -3.76 -4.31 -3.41
CA PRO A 16 -3.15 -5.51 -3.98
C PRO A 16 -1.71 -5.69 -3.48
N MET A 17 -1.43 -6.84 -2.87
CA MET A 17 -0.07 -7.25 -2.47
C MET A 17 0.48 -8.27 -3.46
N GLU A 18 0.78 -7.81 -4.66
CA GLU A 18 1.36 -8.62 -5.73
C GLU A 18 2.88 -8.41 -5.79
N GLU A 19 3.66 -9.50 -5.85
CA GLU A 19 5.11 -9.42 -5.96
C GLU A 19 5.50 -8.64 -7.21
N GLY A 20 6.30 -7.59 -7.05
CA GLY A 20 6.79 -6.73 -8.13
C GLY A 20 5.77 -5.75 -8.71
N LEU A 21 4.56 -5.65 -8.15
CA LEU A 21 3.62 -4.59 -8.51
C LEU A 21 4.25 -3.22 -8.24
N SER A 22 4.17 -2.33 -9.22
CA SER A 22 4.64 -0.95 -9.12
C SER A 22 3.55 0.03 -9.54
N LEU A 23 3.30 1.02 -8.69
CA LEU A 23 2.34 2.09 -8.91
C LEU A 23 3.10 3.42 -8.97
N THR A 24 3.01 4.09 -10.11
CA THR A 24 3.66 5.39 -10.33
C THR A 24 2.63 6.50 -10.27
N TYR A 25 2.92 7.52 -9.46
CA TYR A 25 2.05 8.65 -9.21
C TYR A 25 2.73 9.97 -9.50
N ARG A 26 1.94 10.97 -9.90
CA ARG A 26 2.30 12.38 -9.79
C ARG A 26 2.01 12.85 -8.37
N ALA A 27 3.05 13.21 -7.64
CA ALA A 27 3.00 13.87 -6.35
C ALA A 27 3.14 15.40 -6.52
N GLY A 28 2.15 16.14 -6.03
CA GLY A 28 2.04 17.59 -6.22
C GLY A 28 1.98 17.96 -7.70
N ARG A 29 2.74 18.99 -8.10
CA ARG A 29 2.68 19.53 -9.47
C ARG A 29 3.43 18.72 -10.52
N SER A 30 4.53 18.05 -10.15
CA SER A 30 5.43 17.43 -11.14
C SER A 30 6.33 16.32 -10.60
N SER A 31 6.29 16.02 -9.31
CA SER A 31 7.21 15.02 -8.75
C SER A 31 6.67 13.63 -9.00
N GLU A 32 7.54 12.70 -9.35
CA GLU A 32 7.16 11.29 -9.47
C GLU A 32 7.36 10.59 -8.13
N LEU A 33 6.32 9.88 -7.71
CA LEU A 33 6.32 8.93 -6.59
C LEU A 33 6.15 7.53 -7.17
N VAL A 34 7.01 6.60 -6.78
CA VAL A 34 6.86 5.18 -7.11
C VAL A 34 6.65 4.39 -5.84
N LEU A 35 5.59 3.59 -5.79
CA LEU A 35 5.36 2.57 -4.77
C LEU A 35 5.57 1.20 -5.41
N ALA A 36 6.38 0.34 -4.80
CA ALA A 36 6.67 -0.99 -5.31
C ALA A 36 6.53 -2.04 -4.20
N THR A 37 5.69 -3.04 -4.44
CA THR A 37 5.49 -4.18 -3.52
C THR A 37 6.52 -5.26 -3.82
N LYS A 38 7.17 -5.77 -2.78
CA LYS A 38 8.26 -6.77 -2.85
C LYS A 38 8.14 -7.78 -1.71
N ASP A 39 8.88 -8.87 -1.82
CA ASP A 39 9.04 -9.88 -0.77
C ASP A 39 7.70 -10.41 -0.24
N VAL A 40 6.71 -10.56 -1.14
CA VAL A 40 5.38 -11.05 -0.79
C VAL A 40 5.48 -12.50 -0.36
N ALA A 41 5.23 -12.75 0.93
CA ALA A 41 5.31 -14.07 1.51
C ALA A 41 4.17 -14.30 2.50
N PRO A 42 3.51 -15.45 2.45
CA PRO A 42 2.61 -15.85 3.52
C PRO A 42 3.37 -16.20 4.79
N ALA A 43 2.75 -15.96 5.93
CA ALA A 43 3.25 -16.36 7.24
C ALA A 43 2.44 -17.53 7.80
N ALA A 44 3.04 -18.24 8.76
CA ALA A 44 2.46 -19.43 9.38
C ALA A 44 1.17 -19.15 10.18
N ASP A 45 0.94 -17.90 10.57
CA ASP A 45 -0.26 -17.41 11.25
C ASP A 45 -1.44 -17.12 10.29
N GLY A 46 -1.27 -17.37 9.00
CA GLY A 46 -2.28 -17.11 7.97
C GLY A 46 -2.28 -15.67 7.44
N THR A 47 -1.37 -14.81 7.91
CA THR A 47 -1.18 -13.46 7.38
C THR A 47 -0.35 -13.49 6.09
N VAL A 48 -0.46 -12.44 5.28
CA VAL A 48 0.46 -12.18 4.16
C VAL A 48 1.33 -10.98 4.51
N LYS A 49 2.65 -11.14 4.39
CA LYS A 49 3.63 -10.08 4.62
C LYS A 49 4.26 -9.66 3.30
N ALA A 50 4.66 -8.39 3.21
CA ALA A 50 5.43 -7.87 2.10
C ALA A 50 6.19 -6.61 2.52
N THR A 51 7.06 -6.12 1.66
CA THR A 51 7.72 -4.82 1.77
C THR A 51 7.10 -3.86 0.75
N LEU A 52 6.68 -2.68 1.19
CA LEU A 52 6.35 -1.57 0.31
C LEU A 52 7.53 -0.62 0.21
N ALA A 53 8.25 -0.66 -0.90
CA ALA A 53 9.29 0.31 -1.20
C ALA A 53 8.68 1.59 -1.78
N VAL A 54 9.20 2.74 -1.38
CA VAL A 54 8.78 4.05 -1.88
C VAL A 54 9.97 4.82 -2.43
N SER A 55 9.79 5.49 -3.56
CA SER A 55 10.75 6.44 -4.11
C SER A 55 10.08 7.77 -4.44
N LEU A 56 10.67 8.87 -3.98
CA LEU A 56 10.18 10.23 -4.24
C LEU A 56 11.38 11.17 -4.39
N LYS A 57 11.48 11.86 -5.54
CA LYS A 57 12.56 12.85 -5.82
C LYS A 57 13.98 12.30 -5.56
N GLY A 58 14.24 11.05 -5.94
CA GLY A 58 15.54 10.39 -5.75
C GLY A 58 15.84 9.97 -4.30
N ARG A 59 14.89 10.13 -3.38
CA ARG A 59 14.95 9.55 -2.03
C ARG A 59 14.18 8.24 -2.02
N SER A 60 14.63 7.29 -1.22
CA SER A 60 13.97 6.02 -1.02
C SER A 60 13.59 5.84 0.45
N GLY A 61 12.53 5.08 0.67
CA GLY A 61 12.09 4.59 1.96
C GLY A 61 11.38 3.25 1.77
N GLN A 62 10.98 2.63 2.87
CA GLN A 62 10.19 1.41 2.82
C GLN A 62 9.38 1.23 4.10
N THR A 63 8.35 0.38 4.03
CA THR A 63 7.59 -0.06 5.19
C THR A 63 7.14 -1.50 5.03
N ASP A 64 7.07 -2.22 6.14
CA ASP A 64 6.49 -3.55 6.16
C ASP A 64 4.97 -3.47 5.99
N LEU A 65 4.44 -4.41 5.24
CA LEU A 65 3.01 -4.64 5.06
C LEU A 65 2.62 -5.94 5.75
N THR A 66 1.48 -5.93 6.42
CA THR A 66 0.84 -7.15 6.91
C THR A 66 -0.63 -7.11 6.52
N CYS A 67 -1.11 -8.19 5.93
CA CYS A 67 -2.49 -8.34 5.51
C CYS A 67 -3.09 -9.58 6.17
N ASP A 68 -4.26 -9.38 6.77
CA ASP A 68 -5.04 -10.38 7.46
C ASP A 68 -6.55 -10.15 7.20
N SER A 69 -7.41 -10.82 7.97
CA SER A 69 -8.85 -10.67 7.86
C SER A 69 -9.37 -9.29 8.25
N GLU A 70 -8.62 -8.51 9.03
CA GLU A 70 -9.00 -7.15 9.45
C GLU A 70 -8.58 -6.08 8.43
N GLY A 71 -7.67 -6.43 7.51
CA GLY A 71 -7.26 -5.58 6.40
C GLY A 71 -5.75 -5.53 6.23
N VAL A 72 -5.27 -4.43 5.65
CA VAL A 72 -3.84 -4.15 5.45
C VAL A 72 -3.35 -3.14 6.47
N ARG A 73 -2.30 -3.51 7.20
CA ARG A 73 -1.54 -2.65 8.11
C ARG A 73 -0.19 -2.36 7.51
N THR A 74 0.34 -1.17 7.79
CA THR A 74 1.72 -0.82 7.44
C THR A 74 2.49 -0.43 8.69
N GLY A 75 3.79 -0.71 8.72
CA GLY A 75 4.66 -0.27 9.82
C GLY A 75 4.71 1.26 9.98
N LEU A 76 4.24 2.00 8.97
CA LEU A 76 4.15 3.46 8.96
C LEU A 76 2.70 3.97 8.98
N GLY A 77 1.73 3.17 9.41
CA GLY A 77 0.35 3.62 9.63
C GLY A 77 -0.36 4.17 8.38
N GLY A 78 0.04 3.76 7.17
CA GLY A 78 -0.58 4.15 5.90
C GLY A 78 0.31 4.95 4.95
N LEU A 79 -0.30 5.53 3.91
CA LEU A 79 0.39 6.24 2.84
C LEU A 79 1.20 7.44 3.38
N GLU A 80 0.64 8.20 4.30
CA GLU A 80 1.27 9.40 4.85
C GLU A 80 2.60 9.08 5.53
N GLY A 81 2.63 8.04 6.37
CA GLY A 81 3.88 7.59 6.99
C GLY A 81 4.85 6.99 5.97
N THR A 82 4.36 6.23 4.98
CA THR A 82 5.19 5.76 3.85
C THR A 82 5.88 6.93 3.16
N LEU A 83 5.15 8.00 2.83
CA LEU A 83 5.72 9.21 2.24
C LEU A 83 6.73 9.91 3.18
N LEU A 84 6.48 9.90 4.49
CA LEU A 84 7.44 10.41 5.48
C LEU A 84 8.77 9.65 5.42
N SER A 85 8.78 8.35 5.17
CA SER A 85 10.05 7.59 5.05
C SER A 85 10.91 8.04 3.86
N ALA A 86 10.28 8.52 2.78
CA ALA A 86 10.98 9.10 1.63
C ALA A 86 11.22 10.61 1.76
N SER A 87 10.83 11.23 2.88
CA SER A 87 10.98 12.68 3.10
C SER A 87 12.43 13.11 3.36
N GLY A 88 13.35 12.17 3.63
CA GLY A 88 14.72 12.47 4.05
C GLY A 88 14.86 12.92 5.51
N MET A 89 13.76 12.92 6.28
CA MET A 89 13.82 12.94 7.74
C MET A 89 14.21 11.56 8.25
N ASP A 90 14.85 11.52 9.41
CA ASP A 90 14.97 10.30 10.19
C ASP A 90 13.63 10.08 10.92
N VAL A 91 12.96 8.97 10.60
CA VAL A 91 11.61 8.64 11.08
C VAL A 91 11.70 7.42 11.97
N GLN A 92 11.52 7.62 13.27
CA GLN A 92 11.38 6.53 14.22
C GLN A 92 9.92 6.34 14.58
N VAL A 93 9.34 5.19 14.21
CA VAL A 93 7.99 4.80 14.63
C VAL A 93 8.02 4.43 16.10
N VAL A 94 7.15 5.06 16.88
CA VAL A 94 6.90 4.74 18.28
C VAL A 94 5.73 3.78 18.40
N ASN A 95 4.67 4.03 17.63
CA ASN A 95 3.48 3.19 17.61
C ASN A 95 2.75 3.33 16.26
N ALA A 96 2.12 2.24 15.81
CA ALA A 96 1.24 2.22 14.65
C ALA A 96 0.06 1.29 14.93
N GLU A 97 -1.15 1.81 14.86
CA GLU A 97 -2.38 1.10 15.22
C GLU A 97 -3.45 1.22 14.14
N GLY A 98 -4.29 0.19 14.04
CA GLY A 98 -5.36 0.13 13.05
C GLY A 98 -4.91 -0.26 11.65
N ALA A 99 -5.89 -0.50 10.78
CA ALA A 99 -5.65 -0.82 9.39
C ALA A 99 -5.46 0.46 8.56
N ALA A 100 -4.46 0.47 7.68
CA ALA A 100 -4.31 1.51 6.67
C ALA A 100 -5.42 1.39 5.60
N VAL A 101 -5.79 0.15 5.26
CA VAL A 101 -6.95 -0.20 4.44
C VAL A 101 -7.70 -1.32 5.15
N PRO A 102 -8.95 -1.12 5.58
CA PRO A 102 -9.67 -2.10 6.38
C PRO A 102 -10.13 -3.28 5.53
N ALA A 103 -10.70 -4.29 6.18
CA ALA A 103 -11.32 -5.43 5.51
C ALA A 103 -12.33 -4.99 4.42
N PRO A 104 -12.51 -5.79 3.35
CA PRO A 104 -13.41 -5.44 2.25
C PRO A 104 -14.85 -5.17 2.68
N SER A 105 -15.32 -5.82 3.74
CA SER A 105 -16.65 -5.61 4.33
C SER A 105 -16.86 -4.21 4.92
N VAL A 106 -15.78 -3.50 5.25
CA VAL A 106 -15.81 -2.09 5.72
C VAL A 106 -15.66 -1.11 4.56
N MET A 107 -15.10 -1.54 3.43
CA MET A 107 -14.92 -0.74 2.21
C MET A 107 -16.21 -0.69 1.38
N VAL A 108 -17.29 -0.20 2.01
CA VAL A 108 -18.63 -0.01 1.43
C VAL A 108 -19.16 1.36 1.87
N LEU A 109 -20.18 1.89 1.17
CA LEU A 109 -20.74 3.21 1.48
C LEU A 109 -21.12 3.35 2.96
N GLY A 110 -20.67 4.44 3.59
CA GLY A 110 -20.88 4.70 5.02
C GLY A 110 -19.93 3.95 5.95
N GLY A 111 -19.11 3.03 5.44
CA GLY A 111 -18.10 2.33 6.21
C GLY A 111 -17.03 3.28 6.74
N THR A 112 -16.62 3.07 7.99
CA THR A 112 -15.67 3.92 8.72
C THR A 112 -14.60 3.11 9.41
N TRP A 113 -13.39 3.64 9.45
CA TRP A 113 -12.30 3.08 10.26
C TRP A 113 -11.36 4.18 10.74
N LYS A 114 -10.52 3.83 11.72
CA LYS A 114 -9.50 4.72 12.27
C LYS A 114 -8.16 4.01 12.30
N ASN A 115 -7.10 4.81 12.17
CA ASN A 115 -5.73 4.37 12.37
C ASN A 115 -4.91 5.50 12.99
N SER A 116 -3.85 5.14 13.72
CA SER A 116 -2.98 6.09 14.40
C SER A 116 -1.52 5.76 14.16
N LEU A 117 -0.68 6.79 14.05
CA LEU A 117 0.76 6.70 13.88
C LEU A 117 1.46 7.69 14.80
N SER A 118 2.22 7.19 15.78
CA SER A 118 3.11 8.00 16.60
C SER A 118 4.55 7.86 16.11
N VAL A 119 5.20 8.98 15.80
CA VAL A 119 6.57 9.03 15.30
C VAL A 119 7.42 10.05 16.05
N LYS A 120 8.71 9.79 16.11
CA LYS A 120 9.75 10.78 16.38
C LYS A 120 10.43 11.11 15.06
N LEU A 121 10.38 12.38 14.68
CA LEU A 121 10.96 12.92 13.47
C LEU A 121 12.22 13.71 13.83
N GLN A 122 13.32 13.44 13.14
CA GLN A 122 14.52 14.25 13.24
C GLN A 122 14.93 14.76 11.86
N PRO A 123 15.18 16.07 11.70
CA PRO A 123 15.69 16.61 10.45
C PRO A 123 17.02 15.95 10.03
N PRO A 124 17.31 15.83 8.73
CA PRO A 124 18.59 15.32 8.26
C PRO A 124 19.74 16.17 8.79
N ALA A 125 20.90 15.54 8.99
CA ALA A 125 22.08 16.24 9.47
C ALA A 125 22.51 17.35 8.50
N ARG A 126 22.62 18.58 9.01
CA ARG A 126 23.26 19.72 8.32
C ARG A 126 24.47 20.15 9.16
N LYS A 127 25.56 20.57 8.51
CA LYS A 127 26.76 21.06 9.22
C LYS A 127 26.38 22.21 10.17
N GLY A 128 26.62 22.04 11.47
CA GLY A 128 26.49 23.08 12.48
C GLY A 128 25.07 23.43 12.95
N GLY A 129 24.04 22.68 12.55
CA GLY A 129 22.64 22.96 12.93
C GLY A 129 22.11 22.11 14.06
N LEU A 130 21.22 22.68 14.89
CA LEU A 130 20.42 21.93 15.87
C LEU A 130 19.55 20.87 15.14
N ARG A 131 19.46 19.65 15.67
CA ARG A 131 18.60 18.57 15.16
C ARG A 131 17.55 18.18 16.21
N PRO A 132 16.55 19.05 16.48
CA PRO A 132 15.54 18.75 17.49
C PRO A 132 14.74 17.50 17.09
N ILE A 133 14.43 16.66 18.07
CA ILE A 133 13.49 15.55 17.90
C ILE A 133 12.08 16.10 18.07
N ILE A 134 11.24 15.87 17.06
CA ILE A 134 9.84 16.28 17.04
C ILE A 134 9.00 15.01 17.20
N ALA A 135 8.30 14.88 18.32
CA ALA A 135 7.37 13.79 18.53
C ALA A 135 5.96 14.22 18.12
N THR A 136 5.34 13.45 17.23
CA THR A 136 4.02 13.74 16.66
C THR A 136 3.21 12.46 16.59
N THR A 137 1.92 12.55 16.91
CA THR A 137 0.93 11.51 16.65
C THR A 137 -0.02 11.99 15.57
N PHE A 138 -0.26 11.14 14.57
CA PHE A 138 -1.23 11.36 13.52
C PHE A 138 -2.39 10.40 13.73
N ASP A 139 -3.57 10.95 13.98
CA ASP A 139 -4.80 10.16 14.07
C ASP A 139 -5.62 10.40 12.81
N LYS A 140 -6.06 9.33 12.18
CA LYS A 140 -6.81 9.39 10.94
C LYS A 140 -8.15 8.71 11.12
N GLU A 141 -9.18 9.41 10.68
CA GLU A 141 -10.54 8.90 10.60
C GLU A 141 -10.97 8.90 9.14
N ALA A 142 -11.39 7.75 8.64
CA ALA A 142 -11.76 7.56 7.24
C ALA A 142 -13.23 7.13 7.12
N THR A 143 -13.89 7.58 6.06
CA THR A 143 -15.29 7.24 5.75
C THR A 143 -15.48 7.12 4.25
N VAL A 144 -16.07 6.01 3.80
CA VAL A 144 -16.52 5.88 2.40
C VAL A 144 -17.76 6.76 2.20
N VAL A 145 -17.64 7.80 1.38
CA VAL A 145 -18.71 8.79 1.17
C VAL A 145 -19.39 8.66 -0.20
N GLY A 146 -18.87 7.83 -1.08
CA GLY A 146 -19.46 7.62 -2.40
C GLY A 146 -18.66 6.66 -3.27
N GLU A 147 -19.20 6.42 -4.46
CA GLU A 147 -18.54 5.71 -5.56
C GLU A 147 -18.71 6.58 -6.82
N GLU A 148 -17.63 6.79 -7.56
CA GLU A 148 -17.66 7.56 -8.80
C GLU A 148 -16.62 7.06 -9.80
N GLU A 149 -16.81 7.36 -11.09
CA GLU A 149 -15.78 7.15 -12.09
C GLU A 149 -14.73 8.25 -12.01
N VAL A 150 -13.45 7.85 -11.97
CA VAL A 150 -12.31 8.75 -11.89
C VAL A 150 -11.38 8.48 -13.06
N THR A 151 -11.16 9.49 -13.90
CA THR A 151 -10.17 9.44 -14.97
C THR A 151 -8.86 10.08 -14.52
N VAL A 152 -7.76 9.35 -14.70
CA VAL A 152 -6.37 9.77 -14.46
C VAL A 152 -5.52 9.32 -15.65
N ALA A 153 -4.22 9.64 -15.64
CA ALA A 153 -3.35 9.29 -16.78
C ALA A 153 -3.23 7.77 -16.98
N ALA A 154 -3.35 6.97 -15.92
CA ALA A 154 -3.35 5.51 -15.98
C ALA A 154 -4.65 4.90 -16.55
N GLY A 155 -5.72 5.67 -16.72
CA GLY A 155 -7.01 5.20 -17.24
C GLY A 155 -8.21 5.74 -16.46
N THR A 156 -9.38 5.16 -16.72
CA THR A 156 -10.63 5.44 -15.99
C THR A 156 -10.96 4.28 -15.06
N PHE A 157 -11.27 4.60 -13.81
CA PHE A 157 -11.53 3.62 -12.77
C PHE A 157 -12.86 3.92 -12.08
N LYS A 158 -13.65 2.87 -11.80
CA LYS A 158 -14.74 2.95 -10.83
C LYS A 158 -14.13 2.89 -9.43
N ALA A 159 -14.24 3.98 -8.66
CA ALA A 159 -13.52 4.13 -7.41
C ALA A 159 -14.42 4.56 -6.26
N LEU A 160 -14.14 4.03 -5.07
CA LEU A 160 -14.70 4.52 -3.82
C LEU A 160 -14.05 5.85 -3.45
N LYS A 161 -14.86 6.86 -3.16
CA LYS A 161 -14.42 8.13 -2.60
C LYS A 161 -14.44 8.05 -1.09
N ILE A 162 -13.27 8.25 -0.49
CA ILE A 162 -13.05 8.18 0.95
C ILE A 162 -12.71 9.58 1.46
N LYS A 163 -13.52 10.08 2.38
CA LYS A 163 -13.20 11.26 3.18
C LYS A 163 -12.25 10.85 4.31
N ASN A 164 -11.17 11.61 4.50
CA ASN A 164 -10.23 11.42 5.59
C ASN A 164 -10.13 12.70 6.39
N ILE A 165 -10.09 12.56 7.71
CA ILE A 165 -9.71 13.62 8.62
C ILE A 165 -8.45 13.16 9.34
N THR A 166 -7.33 13.81 9.04
CA THR A 166 -6.04 13.52 9.69
C THR A 166 -5.73 14.62 10.69
N THR A 167 -5.59 14.25 11.95
CA THR A 167 -5.26 15.15 13.06
C THR A 167 -3.82 14.91 13.50
N ALA A 168 -2.96 15.91 13.32
CA ALA A 168 -1.59 15.89 13.82
C ALA A 168 -1.53 16.53 15.20
N ARG A 169 -1.03 15.80 16.20
CA ARG A 169 -0.85 16.25 17.59
C ARG A 169 0.61 16.19 17.96
N ALA A 170 1.18 17.29 18.44
CA ALA A 170 2.50 17.21 19.06
C ALA A 170 2.38 16.37 20.34
N SER A 171 3.35 15.49 20.61
CA SER A 171 3.35 14.66 21.82
C SER A 171 3.79 15.46 23.06
N ARG A 172 3.22 16.65 23.26
CA ARG A 172 3.41 17.52 24.41
C ARG A 172 2.06 17.69 25.13
N PRO A 173 2.03 17.67 26.47
CA PRO A 173 0.79 17.90 27.23
C PRO A 173 0.12 19.22 26.82
N GLY A 174 -1.20 19.20 26.61
CA GLY A 174 -2.00 20.38 26.26
C GLY A 174 -1.90 20.85 24.79
N SER A 175 -1.18 20.14 23.91
CA SER A 175 -1.19 20.47 22.48
C SER A 175 -2.57 20.18 21.89
N GLU A 176 -3.23 21.22 21.38
CA GLU A 176 -4.35 21.04 20.47
C GLU A 176 -3.83 20.41 19.16
N GLY A 177 -4.62 19.50 18.60
CA GLY A 177 -4.30 18.87 17.31
C GLY A 177 -4.67 19.79 16.16
N ARG A 178 -3.91 19.74 15.07
CA ARG A 178 -4.32 20.36 13.80
C ARG A 178 -4.91 19.29 12.90
N SER A 179 -6.18 19.46 12.54
CA SER A 179 -6.86 18.57 11.60
C SER A 179 -6.77 19.09 10.17
N MET A 180 -6.74 18.17 9.22
CA MET A 180 -6.79 18.42 7.79
C MET A 180 -7.73 17.41 7.15
N GLU A 181 -8.61 17.90 6.28
CA GLU A 181 -9.50 17.04 5.49
C GLU A 181 -8.86 16.73 4.14
N SER A 182 -8.96 15.47 3.71
CA SER A 182 -8.56 15.06 2.37
C SER A 182 -9.55 14.04 1.81
N PHE A 183 -9.58 13.91 0.49
CA PHE A 183 -10.30 12.86 -0.21
C PHE A 183 -9.32 11.94 -0.91
N MET A 184 -9.54 10.63 -0.77
CA MET A 184 -8.81 9.60 -1.50
C MET A 184 -9.79 8.78 -2.33
N TRP A 185 -9.36 8.38 -3.51
CA TRP A 185 -10.12 7.47 -4.37
C TRP A 185 -9.40 6.14 -4.45
N PHE A 186 -10.13 5.08 -4.16
CA PHE A 186 -9.63 3.72 -4.21
C PHE A 186 -10.35 2.92 -5.28
N ALA A 187 -9.60 2.29 -6.18
CA ALA A 187 -10.12 1.39 -7.19
C ALA A 187 -9.75 -0.07 -6.84
N PRO A 188 -10.61 -1.06 -7.12
CA PRO A 188 -10.28 -2.46 -6.96
C PRO A 188 -9.06 -2.85 -7.79
N ASP A 189 -8.25 -3.76 -7.25
CA ASP A 189 -7.00 -4.30 -7.78
C ASP A 189 -5.91 -3.24 -8.07
N VAL A 190 -6.11 -1.99 -7.65
CA VAL A 190 -5.14 -0.90 -7.84
C VAL A 190 -4.83 -0.22 -6.51
N GLY A 191 -5.84 -0.01 -5.68
CA GLY A 191 -5.74 0.82 -4.49
C GLY A 191 -5.89 2.29 -4.84
N ILE A 192 -5.03 3.15 -4.31
CA ILE A 192 -5.17 4.60 -4.44
C ILE A 192 -5.00 5.00 -5.91
N VAL A 193 -5.98 5.72 -6.47
CA VAL A 193 -5.91 6.31 -7.82
C VAL A 193 -5.73 7.82 -7.79
N LYS A 194 -6.23 8.49 -6.74
CA LYS A 194 -6.17 9.94 -6.58
C LYS A 194 -6.24 10.33 -5.10
N LEU A 195 -5.57 11.42 -4.73
CA LEU A 195 -5.68 12.09 -3.44
C LEU A 195 -5.78 13.60 -3.66
N THR A 196 -6.74 14.24 -2.99
CA THR A 196 -6.90 15.70 -2.97
C THR A 196 -6.99 16.24 -1.55
N THR A 197 -6.42 17.43 -1.33
CA THR A 197 -6.51 18.21 -0.09
C THR A 197 -6.86 19.63 -0.49
N ASP A 198 -7.84 20.24 0.18
CA ASP A 198 -8.32 21.60 -0.14
C ASP A 198 -8.68 21.80 -1.63
N GLY A 199 -9.17 20.74 -2.29
CA GLY A 199 -9.52 20.74 -3.71
C GLY A 199 -8.33 20.62 -4.68
N GLU A 200 -7.09 20.67 -4.20
CA GLU A 200 -5.90 20.45 -5.02
C GLU A 200 -5.55 18.96 -5.09
N THR A 201 -5.26 18.46 -6.30
CA THR A 201 -4.74 17.10 -6.48
C THR A 201 -3.29 17.01 -5.99
N ASN A 202 -3.07 16.31 -4.88
CA ASN A 202 -1.73 16.08 -4.34
C ASN A 202 -1.14 14.75 -4.81
N LEU A 203 -1.97 13.78 -5.18
CA LEU A 203 -1.54 12.50 -5.74
C LEU A 203 -2.47 12.08 -6.89
N GLU A 204 -1.90 11.67 -8.00
CA GLU A 204 -2.66 11.13 -9.14
C GLU A 204 -1.91 9.97 -9.77
N LEU A 205 -2.59 8.85 -10.01
CA LEU A 205 -1.99 7.65 -10.59
C LEU A 205 -1.67 7.88 -12.08
N LEU A 206 -0.39 7.70 -12.41
CA LEU A 206 0.13 7.84 -13.77
C LEU A 206 0.24 6.50 -14.49
N LYS A 207 0.65 5.46 -13.77
CA LYS A 207 0.94 4.15 -14.37
C LYS A 207 0.79 3.03 -13.35
N VAL A 208 0.31 1.88 -13.83
CA VAL A 208 0.30 0.61 -13.12
C VAL A 208 1.19 -0.35 -13.90
N ASP A 209 2.27 -0.81 -13.27
CA ASP A 209 3.15 -1.84 -13.81
C ASP A 209 2.97 -3.11 -12.97
N ARG A 210 2.31 -4.10 -13.55
CA ARG A 210 2.26 -5.45 -12.98
C ARG A 210 3.34 -6.30 -13.65
N PRO A 211 4.13 -7.07 -12.89
CA PRO A 211 4.96 -8.08 -13.51
C PRO A 211 3.99 -9.07 -14.16
N ASN A 212 4.08 -9.21 -15.49
CA ASN A 212 3.31 -10.21 -16.22
C ASN A 212 3.40 -11.54 -15.45
N ALA A 213 2.25 -12.16 -15.18
CA ALA A 213 2.14 -13.50 -14.65
C ALA A 213 2.80 -14.48 -15.65
N LYS A 214 4.13 -14.56 -15.66
CA LYS A 214 4.87 -15.63 -16.31
C LYS A 214 4.80 -16.85 -15.40
N VAL A 215 3.59 -17.37 -15.20
CA VAL A 215 3.43 -18.80 -14.93
C VAL A 215 3.85 -19.48 -16.23
N LYS A 216 5.11 -19.90 -16.33
CA LYS A 216 5.45 -20.99 -17.24
C LYS A 216 4.56 -22.16 -16.82
N PRO A 217 3.73 -22.74 -17.71
CA PRO A 217 3.10 -24.01 -17.41
C PRO A 217 4.21 -24.97 -17.01
N ALA A 218 4.08 -25.60 -15.84
CA ALA A 218 4.94 -26.70 -15.47
C ALA A 218 4.86 -27.72 -16.60
N ALA A 219 5.96 -27.87 -17.36
CA ALA A 219 6.10 -28.97 -18.27
C ALA A 219 5.96 -30.25 -17.43
N ILE A 220 4.91 -31.01 -17.69
CA ILE A 220 4.72 -32.34 -17.13
C ILE A 220 5.91 -33.17 -17.62
N GLN A 221 6.94 -33.30 -16.77
CA GLN A 221 8.03 -34.24 -16.99
C GLN A 221 7.64 -35.60 -16.41
N GLY A 222 7.64 -36.61 -17.29
CA GLY A 222 7.59 -38.02 -16.96
C GLY A 222 6.18 -38.59 -16.93
N GLY A 223 5.82 -39.66 -17.64
CA GLY A 223 6.60 -40.58 -18.43
C GLY A 223 5.77 -41.85 -18.58
N ALA A 224 5.45 -42.24 -19.81
CA ALA A 224 4.99 -43.59 -20.12
C ALA A 224 5.50 -43.97 -21.50
N LYS A 225 6.68 -44.61 -21.52
CA LYS A 225 7.17 -45.36 -22.67
C LYS A 225 6.15 -46.48 -22.97
N LYS A 226 5.28 -46.28 -23.96
CA LYS A 226 4.61 -47.42 -24.61
C LYS A 226 5.56 -47.96 -25.68
N LYS A 227 6.08 -49.17 -25.43
CA LYS A 227 6.78 -49.99 -26.44
C LYS A 227 5.86 -50.17 -27.65
N ALA A 228 6.30 -49.74 -28.81
CA ALA A 228 5.68 -50.09 -30.08
C ALA A 228 6.01 -51.55 -30.41
N VAL A 229 4.96 -52.38 -30.54
CA VAL A 229 5.05 -53.73 -31.10
C VAL A 229 5.10 -53.59 -32.62
N LYS A 230 6.16 -54.16 -33.22
CA LYS A 230 6.35 -54.24 -34.68
C LYS A 230 5.33 -55.23 -35.29
N PRO A 231 4.62 -54.90 -36.38
CA PRO A 231 3.92 -55.90 -37.15
C PRO A 231 4.90 -56.61 -38.11
N THR A 232 4.95 -57.93 -37.98
CA THR A 232 5.63 -58.86 -38.88
C THR A 232 4.84 -58.97 -40.19
N LYS A 233 5.55 -58.94 -41.33
CA LYS A 233 4.99 -59.25 -42.65
C LYS A 233 4.74 -60.76 -42.78
N SER A 234 3.55 -61.13 -43.26
CA SER A 234 3.30 -62.21 -44.23
C SER A 234 1.93 -61.99 -44.85
#